data_AF-R4GNJ2-F1
#
_entry.id   AF-R4GNJ2-F1
#
_cell.length_a   1.000
_cell.length_b   1.000
_cell.length_c   1.000
_cell.angle_alpha   90.00
_cell.angle_beta   90.00
_cell.angle_gamma   90.00
#
_symmetry.space_group_name_H-M   'P 1'
#
loop_
_entity.id
_entity.type
_entity.pdbx_description
1 polymer ?
#
loop_
_entity_poly.entity_id
_entity_poly.type
_entity_poly.pdbx_seq_one_letter_code
_entity_poly.pdbx_strand_id
1 'polypeptide(L)' 'MGFVKVVKNKAYFKRYQVKFRRRREGKTDYYARKRLVIQDKNKYNTPKYRMIVRVTNRDIICQ' A
#
# COMPACT_ATOMS: atom_id res chain seq x y z
N MET A 1 22.35 31.78 -15.34
CA MET A 1 21.39 30.70 -14.95
C MET A 1 19.98 31.25 -15.11
N GLY A 2 19.13 30.58 -15.91
CA GLY A 2 17.77 31.04 -16.20
C GLY A 2 16.80 30.80 -15.05
N PHE A 3 15.72 31.59 -15.00
CA PHE A 3 14.66 31.47 -13.99
C PHE A 3 13.93 30.13 -14.12
N VAL A 4 13.96 29.30 -13.07
CA VAL A 4 13.25 28.01 -13.03
C VAL A 4 11.93 28.17 -12.28
N LYS A 5 10.82 27.90 -12.96
CA LYS A 5 9.47 27.97 -12.37
C LYS A 5 9.30 26.92 -11.27
N VAL A 6 8.92 27.37 -10.07
CA VAL A 6 8.58 26.47 -8.95
C VAL A 6 7.20 25.86 -9.14
N VAL A 7 7.16 24.57 -9.49
CA VAL A 7 5.90 23.81 -9.70
C VAL A 7 5.31 23.31 -8.38
N LYS A 8 6.14 22.88 -7.43
CA LYS A 8 5.71 22.38 -6.11
C LYS A 8 5.70 23.51 -5.07
N ASN A 9 4.68 24.35 -5.14
CA ASN A 9 4.50 25.48 -4.23
C ASN A 9 3.61 25.14 -3.01
N LYS A 10 3.43 26.09 -2.08
CA LYS A 10 2.57 25.90 -0.89
C LYS A 10 1.13 25.52 -1.26
N ALA A 11 0.60 26.05 -2.37
CA ALA A 11 -0.74 25.73 -2.85
C ALA A 11 -0.85 24.28 -3.36
N TYR A 12 0.18 23.74 -4.01
CA TYR A 12 0.26 22.35 -4.43
C TYR A 12 0.13 21.40 -3.22
N PHE A 13 0.92 21.63 -2.17
CA PHE A 13 0.91 20.76 -0.99
C PHE A 13 -0.41 20.82 -0.21
N LYS A 14 -1.13 21.96 -0.24
CA LYS A 14 -2.49 22.05 0.33
C LYS A 14 -3.51 21.14 -0.36
N ARG A 15 -3.30 20.80 -1.64
CA ARG A 15 -4.21 19.96 -2.45
C ARG A 15 -3.73 18.52 -2.62
N TYR A 16 -2.48 18.24 -2.26
CA TYR A 16 -1.89 16.93 -2.48
C TYR A 16 -2.48 15.88 -1.55
N GLN A 17 -3.28 14.96 -2.10
CA GLN A 17 -3.81 13.84 -1.35
C GLN A 17 -2.78 12.72 -1.24
N VAL A 18 -2.31 12.51 -0.02
CA VAL A 18 -1.31 11.50 0.32
C VAL A 18 -1.91 10.10 0.25
N LYS A 19 -1.25 9.18 -0.44
CA LYS A 19 -1.63 7.75 -0.47
C LYS A 19 -1.34 7.08 0.88
N PHE A 20 -2.01 5.96 1.16
CA PHE A 20 -1.78 5.19 2.39
C PHE A 20 -0.28 4.88 2.62
N ARG A 21 0.13 4.88 3.89
CA ARG A 21 1.54 4.73 4.32
C ARG A 21 2.27 3.59 3.60
N ARG A 22 1.72 2.36 3.61
CA ARG A 22 2.38 1.19 2.98
C ARG A 22 2.43 1.25 1.45
N ARG A 23 1.55 2.03 0.82
CA ARG A 23 1.60 2.30 -0.63
C ARG A 23 2.72 3.27 -0.96
N ARG A 24 2.95 4.28 -0.10
CA ARG A 24 4.10 5.19 -0.20
C ARG A 24 5.43 4.48 0.04
N GLU A 25 5.47 3.54 0.99
CA GLU A 25 6.64 2.67 1.22
C GLU A 25 6.82 1.61 0.12
N GLY A 26 5.87 1.46 -0.82
CA GLY A 26 5.93 0.42 -1.87
C GLY A 26 5.72 -1.02 -1.38
N LYS A 27 5.42 -1.24 -0.10
CA LYS A 27 5.38 -2.58 0.52
C LYS A 27 4.05 -3.33 0.37
N THR A 28 3.00 -2.68 -0.13
CA THR A 28 1.68 -3.29 -0.21
C THR A 28 0.90 -2.79 -1.40
N ASP A 29 0.43 -3.74 -2.20
CA ASP A 29 -0.68 -3.52 -3.11
C ASP A 29 -2.01 -3.74 -2.37
N TYR A 30 -2.80 -2.67 -2.28
CA TYR A 30 -4.10 -2.69 -1.62
C TYR A 30 -5.18 -3.35 -2.49
N TYR A 31 -5.02 -3.39 -3.81
CA TYR A 31 -5.98 -4.01 -4.71
C TYR A 31 -5.96 -5.54 -4.57
N ALA A 32 -4.76 -6.14 -4.65
CA ALA A 32 -4.58 -7.55 -4.35
C ALA A 32 -4.97 -7.89 -2.90
N ARG A 33 -4.55 -7.08 -1.91
CA ARG A 33 -4.88 -7.33 -0.49
C ARG A 33 -6.39 -7.36 -0.23
N LYS A 34 -7.17 -6.47 -0.86
CA LYS A 34 -8.63 -6.45 -0.73
C LYS A 34 -9.24 -7.80 -1.12
N ARG A 35 -8.82 -8.38 -2.25
CA ARG A 35 -9.31 -9.68 -2.73
C ARG A 35 -8.94 -10.85 -1.81
N LEU A 36 -7.76 -10.78 -1.20
CA LEU A 36 -7.31 -11.79 -0.24
C LEU A 36 -8.08 -11.74 1.09
N VAL A 37 -8.37 -10.53 1.60
CA VAL A 37 -9.01 -10.33 2.90
C VAL A 37 -10.53 -10.49 2.86
N ILE A 38 -11.18 -10.11 1.76
CA ILE A 38 -12.64 -10.23 1.65
C ILE A 38 -13.08 -11.68 1.85
N GLN A 39 -14.08 -11.85 2.69
CA GLN A 39 -14.73 -13.12 2.98
C GLN A 39 -16.23 -12.98 2.71
N ASP A 40 -16.84 -14.09 2.32
CA ASP A 40 -18.27 -14.16 2.12
C ASP A 40 -18.99 -13.86 3.44
N LYS A 41 -19.99 -12.96 3.41
CA LYS A 41 -20.68 -12.50 4.63
C LYS A 41 -21.44 -13.61 5.35
N ASN A 42 -21.86 -14.65 4.63
CA ASN A 42 -22.52 -15.84 5.18
C ASN A 42 -21.59 -16.67 6.09
N LYS A 43 -20.26 -16.46 6.01
CA LYS A 43 -19.28 -17.13 6.85
C LYS A 43 -19.04 -16.39 8.18
N TYR A 44 -19.80 -15.31 8.44
CA TYR A 44 -19.83 -14.57 9.70
C TYR A 44 -18.42 -14.37 10.30
N ASN A 45 -18.20 -14.81 11.54
CA ASN A 45 -16.96 -14.61 12.28
C ASN A 45 -15.92 -15.72 12.07
N THR A 46 -16.10 -16.60 11.08
CA THR A 46 -15.07 -17.62 10.82
C THR A 46 -13.79 -16.96 10.33
N PRO A 47 -12.61 -17.32 10.88
CA PRO A 47 -11.35 -16.69 10.50
C PRO A 47 -10.91 -17.12 9.09
N LYS A 48 -10.40 -16.16 8.30
CA LYS A 48 -9.74 -16.42 7.02
C LYS A 48 -8.23 -16.31 7.16
N TYR A 49 -7.55 -17.45 7.10
CA TYR A 49 -6.09 -17.51 7.11
C TYR A 49 -5.52 -17.27 5.70
N ARG A 50 -4.28 -16.77 5.66
CA ARG A 50 -3.54 -16.50 4.42
C ARG A 50 -2.07 -16.77 4.66
N MET A 51 -1.47 -17.56 3.79
CA MET A 51 -0.01 -17.75 3.79
C MET A 51 0.65 -16.54 3.14
N ILE A 52 1.61 -15.94 3.83
CA ILE A 52 2.36 -14.78 3.36
C ILE A 52 3.79 -15.22 3.12
N VAL A 53 4.19 -15.27 1.85
CA VAL A 53 5.58 -15.50 1.48
C VAL A 53 6.22 -14.17 1.08
N ARG A 54 7.42 -13.89 1.59
CA ARG A 54 8.23 -12.73 1.22
C ARG A 54 9.67 -13.15 1.03
N VAL A 55 10.21 -12.81 -0.13
CA VAL A 55 11.61 -12.99 -0.45
C VAL A 55 12.36 -11.70 -0.10
N THR A 56 13.42 -11.83 0.67
CA THR A 56 14.41 -10.78 0.90
C THR A 56 15.72 -11.16 0.21
N ASN A 57 16.72 -10.28 0.22
CA ASN A 57 17.99 -10.55 -0.45
C ASN A 57 18.76 -11.75 0.14
N ARG A 58 18.45 -12.14 1.38
CA ARG A 58 19.16 -13.20 2.11
C ARG A 58 18.25 -14.38 2.44
N ASP A 59 17.00 -14.11 2.81
CA ASP A 59 16.10 -15.10 3.39
C ASP A 59 14.73 -15.12 2.70
N ILE A 60 14.06 -16.27 2.79
CA ILE A 60 12.66 -16.46 2.43
C ILE A 60 11.85 -16.57 3.72
N ILE A 61 10.90 -15.66 3.91
CA ILE A 61 10.04 -15.58 5.10
C ILE A 61 8.64 -16.08 4.74
N CYS A 62 8.15 -17.06 5.49
CA CYS A 62 6.77 -17.57 5.40
C CYS A 62 6.05 -17.33 6.73
N GLN A 63 4.80 -16.86 6.68
CA GLN A 63 3.91 -16.62 7.82
C GLN A 63 2.50 -17.12 7.52
#